data_AF-A0A2T0B5Q8-F1
#
_entry.id   AF-A0A2T0B5Q8-F1
#
_cell.length_a   1.000
_cell.length_b   1.000
_cell.length_c   1.000
_cell.angle_alpha   90.00
_cell.angle_beta   90.00
_cell.angle_gamma   90.00
#
_symmetry.space_group_name_H-M   'P 1'
#
loop_
_entity.id
_entity.type
_entity.pdbx_description
1 polymer ?
#
loop_
_entity_poly.entity_id
_entity_poly.type
_entity_poly.pdbx_seq_one_letter_code
_entity_poly.pdbx_strand_id
1 'polypeptide(L)'
;MYIDQTFAHTIVGVVRDEQGEIAAYKLENGEIVSKEEAVTLAKQSAIKGVSVGVSKLGEEFLKSLPDNDINNNLQNLPVVEREDINKQ
;
A
#
# COMPACT_ATOMS: atom_id res chain seq x y z
N MET A 1 -11.80 -9.69 27.22
CA MET A 1 -10.63 -9.21 26.45
C MET A 1 -10.63 -10.00 25.15
N TYR A 2 -11.27 -9.46 24.11
CA TYR A 2 -11.31 -10.12 22.81
C TYR A 2 -10.02 -9.77 22.06
N ILE A 3 -9.20 -10.79 21.87
CA ILE A 3 -8.20 -10.84 20.80
C ILE A 3 -8.93 -11.07 19.46
N ASP A 4 -8.22 -10.82 18.35
CA ASP A 4 -8.63 -10.89 16.94
C ASP A 4 -9.24 -9.58 16.40
N GLN A 5 -8.51 -8.76 15.63
CA GLN A 5 -7.85 -9.13 14.38
C GLN A 5 -6.61 -8.28 14.10
N THR A 6 -5.46 -8.92 13.94
CA THR A 6 -4.46 -8.47 12.96
C THR A 6 -5.04 -8.72 11.56
N PHE A 7 -6.06 -7.94 11.19
CA PHE A 7 -6.49 -7.81 9.81
C PHE A 7 -5.37 -7.10 9.08
N ALA A 8 -4.40 -7.89 8.65
CA ALA A 8 -3.43 -7.37 7.72
C ALA A 8 -4.18 -7.13 6.42
N HIS A 9 -4.37 -5.85 6.10
CA HIS A 9 -5.07 -5.38 4.92
C HIS A 9 -4.26 -5.71 3.68
N THR A 10 -4.95 -5.96 2.58
CA THR A 10 -4.33 -6.15 1.29
C THR A 10 -4.41 -4.85 0.50
N ILE A 11 -3.32 -4.46 -0.15
CA ILE A 11 -3.33 -3.34 -1.08
C ILE A 11 -3.93 -3.85 -2.39
N VAL A 12 -5.03 -3.25 -2.81
CA VAL A 12 -5.75 -3.60 -4.05
C VAL A 12 -5.57 -2.56 -5.15
N GLY A 13 -4.96 -1.41 -4.84
CA GLY A 13 -4.68 -0.35 -5.80
C GLY A 13 -3.57 0.58 -5.33
N VAL A 14 -3.01 1.33 -6.26
CA VAL A 14 -1.98 2.35 -5.96
C VAL A 14 -2.40 3.69 -6.53
N VAL A 15 -2.15 4.75 -5.80
CA VAL A 15 -2.36 6.13 -6.27
C VAL A 15 -1.00 6.66 -6.69
N ARG A 16 -0.91 7.11 -7.94
CA ARG A 16 0.31 7.70 -8.49
C ARG A 16 0.17 9.22 -8.55
N ASP A 17 1.26 9.91 -8.28
CA ASP A 17 1.37 11.36 -8.45
C ASP A 17 1.55 11.73 -9.93
N GLU A 18 1.56 13.03 -10.26
CA GLU A 18 1.76 13.55 -11.62
C GLU A 18 3.09 13.08 -12.24
N GLN A 19 4.07 12.73 -11.39
CA GLN A 19 5.37 12.19 -11.78
C GLN A 19 5.34 10.67 -12.08
N GLY A 20 4.21 9.99 -11.86
CA GLY A 20 4.07 8.54 -12.02
C GLY A 20 4.59 7.71 -10.84
N GLU A 21 4.99 8.35 -9.76
CA GLU A 21 5.45 7.72 -8.52
C GLU A 21 4.30 7.39 -7.58
N ILE A 22 4.41 6.32 -6.79
CA ILE A 22 3.35 5.92 -5.86
C ILE A 22 3.32 6.88 -4.66
N ALA A 23 2.25 7.68 -4.56
CA ALA A 23 2.01 8.62 -3.48
C ALA A 23 1.14 8.04 -2.35
N ALA A 24 0.18 7.17 -2.71
CA ALA A 24 -0.71 6.52 -1.74
C ALA A 24 -1.12 5.11 -2.20
N TYR A 25 -1.75 4.36 -1.31
CA TYR A 25 -2.13 2.96 -1.49
C TYR A 25 -3.60 2.77 -1.13
N LYS A 26 -4.34 2.05 -1.98
CA LYS A 26 -5.73 1.68 -1.72
C LYS A 26 -5.77 0.28 -1.12
N LEU A 27 -6.38 0.19 0.05
CA LEU A 27 -6.63 -1.04 0.78
C LEU A 27 -7.90 -1.72 0.27
N GLU A 28 -8.03 -3.02 0.52
CA GLU A 28 -9.17 -3.86 0.10
C GLU A 28 -10.53 -3.36 0.62
N ASN A 29 -10.54 -2.66 1.75
CA ASN A 29 -11.73 -2.04 2.34
C ASN A 29 -12.16 -0.76 1.61
N GLY A 30 -11.41 -0.31 0.59
CA GLY A 30 -11.65 0.92 -0.14
C GLY A 30 -10.96 2.15 0.46
N GLU A 31 -10.30 2.01 1.61
CA GLU A 31 -9.56 3.09 2.25
C GLU A 31 -8.27 3.40 1.49
N ILE A 32 -7.89 4.67 1.45
CA ILE A 32 -6.66 5.11 0.79
C ILE A 32 -5.75 5.69 1.86
N VAL A 33 -4.58 5.08 2.01
CA VAL A 33 -3.55 5.47 2.98
C VAL A 33 -2.35 6.05 2.25
N SER A 34 -1.81 7.15 2.76
CA SER A 34 -0.60 7.78 2.22
C SER A 34 0.61 6.85 2.32
N LYS A 35 1.66 7.10 1.54
CA LYS A 35 2.88 6.29 1.59
C LYS A 35 3.46 6.14 3.00
N GLU A 36 3.50 7.20 3.79
CA GLU A 36 4.01 7.18 5.18
C GLU A 36 3.12 6.36 6.13
N GLU A 37 1.80 6.54 6.04
CA GLU A 37 0.82 5.75 6.79
C GLU A 37 0.92 4.27 6.43
N ALA A 38 0.99 3.98 5.14
CA ALA A 38 1.10 2.62 4.63
C ALA A 38 2.41 1.94 5.08
N VAL A 39 3.52 2.70 5.12
CA VAL A 39 4.79 2.25 5.72
C VAL A 39 4.60 1.92 7.20
N THR A 40 3.94 2.78 7.97
CA THR A 40 3.69 2.57 9.39
C THR A 40 2.83 1.32 9.62
N LEU A 41 1.76 1.16 8.85
CA LEU A 41 0.90 -0.02 8.87
C LEU A 41 1.68 -1.28 8.51
N ALA A 42 2.54 -1.24 7.48
CA ALA A 42 3.38 -2.37 7.12
C ALA A 42 4.41 -2.71 8.22
N LYS A 43 5.01 -1.71 8.90
CA LYS A 43 5.87 -1.95 10.07
C LYS A 43 5.11 -2.65 11.20
N GLN A 44 3.84 -2.29 11.38
CA GLN A 44 2.94 -2.92 12.35
C GLN A 44 2.40 -4.29 11.90
N SER A 45 2.83 -4.80 10.74
CA SER A 45 2.27 -6.01 10.11
C SER A 45 0.75 -5.92 9.87
N ALA A 46 0.23 -4.70 9.72
CA ALA A 46 -1.15 -4.41 9.38
C ALA A 46 -1.41 -4.41 7.86
N ILE A 47 -0.39 -4.66 7.02
CA ILE A 47 -0.53 -4.88 5.59
C ILE A 47 0.14 -6.19 5.19
N LYS A 48 -0.56 -7.03 4.43
CA LYS A 48 -0.07 -8.32 3.91
C LYS A 48 0.54 -8.16 2.52
N GLY A 49 1.52 -9.03 2.21
CA GLY A 49 2.13 -9.08 0.88
C GLY A 49 3.10 -7.92 0.58
N VAL A 50 3.41 -7.09 1.57
CA VAL A 50 4.36 -5.97 1.43
C VAL A 50 5.37 -5.93 2.57
N SER A 51 6.44 -5.20 2.34
CA SER A 51 7.50 -4.93 3.30
C SER A 51 7.97 -3.50 3.17
N VAL A 52 8.48 -2.93 4.25
CA VAL A 52 9.07 -1.59 4.24
C VAL A 52 10.50 -1.68 3.73
N GLY A 53 10.76 -1.02 2.62
CA GLY A 53 12.09 -0.76 2.10
C GLY A 53 12.57 0.63 2.49
N VAL A 54 13.89 0.81 2.53
CA VAL A 54 14.52 2.11 2.73
C VAL A 54 15.32 2.45 1.47
N SER A 55 15.07 3.61 0.90
CA SER A 55 15.75 4.13 -0.28
C SER A 55 17.20 4.50 0.06
N LYS A 56 18.04 4.65 -0.96
CA LYS A 56 19.43 5.12 -0.78
C LYS A 56 19.53 6.49 -0.10
N LEU A 57 18.47 7.29 -0.19
CA LEU A 57 18.33 8.61 0.43
C LEU A 57 17.76 8.55 1.87
N GLY A 58 17.40 7.37 2.38
CA GLY A 58 16.79 7.20 3.69
C GLY A 58 15.26 7.28 3.71
N GLU A 59 14.62 7.50 2.56
CA GLU A 59 13.15 7.51 2.47
C GLU A 59 12.56 6.10 2.56
N GLU A 60 11.55 5.93 3.39
CA GLU A 60 10.86 4.66 3.56
C GLU A 60 9.76 4.50 2.51
N PHE A 61 9.66 3.31 1.93
CA PHE A 61 8.67 3.00 0.91
C PHE A 61 8.15 1.58 1.06
N LEU A 62 6.96 1.32 0.52
CA LEU A 62 6.44 -0.03 0.45
C LEU A 62 6.99 -0.76 -0.76
N LYS A 63 7.41 -1.99 -0.53
CA LYS A 63 7.85 -2.94 -1.55
C LYS A 63 7.00 -4.19 -1.44
N SER A 64 6.50 -4.71 -2.55
CA SER A 64 5.79 -6.00 -2.54
C SER A 64 6.78 -7.13 -2.22
N LEU A 65 6.30 -8.09 -1.41
CA LEU A 65 7.06 -9.27 -1.05
C LEU A 65 7.27 -10.14 -2.30
N PRO A 66 8.45 -10.76 -2.47
CA PRO A 66 8.69 -11.71 -3.54
C PRO A 66 7.97 -13.03 -3.21
N ASP A 67 6.68 -13.11 -3.49
CA ASP A 67 5.83 -14.27 -3.15
C ASP A 67 5.65 -15.26 -4.32
N ASN A 68 6.57 -15.24 -5.31
CA ASN A 68 6.45 -15.92 -6.62
C ASN A 68 5.22 -15.50 -7.47
N ASP A 69 4.23 -14.84 -6.88
CA ASP A 69 3.09 -14.26 -7.59
C ASP A 69 3.40 -12.82 -8.01
N ILE A 70 3.80 -12.66 -9.28
CA ILE A 70 4.10 -11.34 -9.83
C ILE A 70 2.86 -10.49 -10.03
N ASN A 71 1.66 -11.09 -10.02
CA ASN A 71 0.41 -10.41 -10.30
C ASN A 71 0.00 -9.51 -9.14
N ASN A 72 0.33 -9.91 -7.90
CA ASN A 72 0.08 -9.13 -6.68
C ASN A 72 1.18 -8.10 -6.34
N ASN A 73 2.05 -7.76 -7.30
CA ASN A 73 3.04 -6.71 -7.08
C ASN A 73 2.41 -5.32 -7.16
N LEU A 74 2.87 -4.38 -6.32
CA LEU A 74 2.40 -3.00 -6.26
C LEU A 74 2.44 -2.28 -7.62
N GLN A 75 3.41 -2.64 -8.47
CA GLN A 75 3.57 -2.10 -9.82
C GLN A 75 2.49 -2.57 -10.81
N ASN A 76 1.85 -3.70 -10.53
CA ASN A 76 0.87 -4.38 -11.38
C ASN A 76 -0.58 -4.16 -10.89
N LEU A 77 -0.75 -3.51 -9.74
CA LEU A 77 -2.06 -3.14 -9.22
C LEU A 77 -2.68 -2.00 -10.05
N PRO A 78 -4.02 -1.95 -10.13
CA PRO A 78 -4.72 -0.87 -10.81
C PRO A 78 -4.34 0.48 -10.18
N VAL A 79 -4.05 1.45 -11.04
CA VAL A 79 -3.81 2.82 -10.61
C VAL A 79 -5.15 3.46 -10.33
N VAL A 80 -5.34 3.91 -9.10
CA VAL A 80 -6.53 4.64 -8.68
C VAL A 80 -6.19 6.12 -8.81
N GLU A 81 -6.89 6.81 -9.70
CA GLU A 81 -6.70 8.25 -9.87
C GLU A 81 -7.32 8.98 -8.68
N ARG A 82 -6.65 10.04 -8.23
CA ARG A 82 -7.12 10.88 -7.12
C ARG A 82 -8.52 11.47 -7.36
N GLU A 83 -8.97 11.54 -8.60
CA GLU A 83 -10.29 12.07 -8.96
C GLU A 83 -11.45 11.17 -8.51
N ASP A 84 -11.21 9.88 -8.25
CA ASP A 84 -12.24 8.95 -7.76
C ASP A 84 -12.49 9.04 -6.25
N ILE A 85 -11.61 9.74 -5.50
CA ILE A 85 -11.69 9.79 -4.03
C ILE A 85 -12.81 10.74 -3.56
N ASN A 86 -13.31 11.61 -4.44
CA ASN A 86 -14.23 12.69 -4.09
C ASN A 86 -15.64 12.57 -4.70
N LYS A 87 -15.99 11.42 -5.29
CA LYS A 87 -17.37 11.11 -5.70
C LYS A 87 -18.07 10.30 -4.60
N GLN A 88 -18.53 10.99 -3.56
CA GLN A 88 -19.56 10.48 -2.65
C GLN A 88 -20.77 11.41 -2.68
#